data_AF-A0A482GLC4-F1
#
_entry.id   AF-A0A482GLC4-F1
#
_cell.length_a   1.000
_cell.length_b   1.000
_cell.length_c   1.000
_cell.angle_alpha   90.00
_cell.angle_beta   90.00
_cell.angle_gamma   90.00
#
_symmetry.space_group_name_H-M   'P 1'
#
loop_
_entity.id
_entity.type
_entity.pdbx_description
1 polymer ?
#
loop_
_entity_poly.entity_id
_entity_poly.type
_entity_poly.pdbx_seq_one_letter_code
_entity_poly.pdbx_strand_id
1 'polypeptide(L)' 'RTLYHFHQIRNPVPEKILHGTTIEIAWTVTPSLILVLIAIPSFALLYSMDEVVDPAVTIKAIGHQWYWSYEYSDYNQ' A
#
# COMPACT_ATOMS: atom_id res chain seq x y z
N ARG A 1 10.00 -8.17 25.86
CA ARG A 1 9.41 -9.35 26.52
C ARG A 1 10.12 -10.65 26.12
N THR A 2 10.27 -10.96 24.82
CA THR A 2 11.01 -12.14 24.32
C THR A 2 12.45 -12.21 24.85
N LEU A 3 13.21 -11.11 24.75
CA LEU A 3 14.59 -11.02 25.28
C LEU A 3 14.71 -11.32 26.78
N TYR A 4 13.67 -11.04 27.57
CA TYR A 4 13.67 -11.28 29.01
C TYR A 4 13.40 -12.74 29.36
N HIS A 5 12.49 -13.40 28.61
CA HIS A 5 12.13 -14.81 28.83
C HIS A 5 13.18 -15.77 28.27
N PHE A 6 13.77 -15.45 27.11
CA PHE A 6 14.75 -16.31 26.44
C PHE A 6 16.20 -15.88 26.69
N HIS A 7 16.44 -15.09 27.75
CA HIS A 7 17.79 -14.75 28.18
C HIS A 7 18.51 -16.00 28.71
N GLN A 8 19.79 -16.21 28.35
CA GLN A 8 20.57 -17.40 28.71
C GLN A 8 20.57 -17.72 30.23
N ILE A 9 20.58 -16.70 31.09
CA ILE A 9 20.55 -16.91 32.55
C ILE A 9 19.21 -17.51 33.01
N ARG A 10 18.10 -17.21 32.31
CA ARG A 10 16.76 -17.74 32.63
C ARG A 10 16.37 -18.99 31.84
N ASN A 11 16.80 -19.09 30.59
CA ASN A 11 16.55 -20.24 29.72
C ASN A 11 17.88 -20.77 29.16
N PRO A 12 18.65 -21.54 29.95
CA PRO A 12 20.00 -21.99 29.57
C PRO A 12 20.00 -23.08 28.49
N VAL A 13 18.89 -23.82 28.34
CA VAL A 13 18.74 -24.85 27.29
C VAL A 13 17.72 -24.34 26.25
N PRO A 14 18.12 -24.15 24.99
CA PRO A 14 17.21 -23.69 23.95
C PRO A 14 16.29 -24.82 23.47
N GLU A 15 15.03 -24.47 23.17
CA GLU A 15 14.12 -25.37 22.47
C GLU A 15 14.58 -25.60 21.03
N LYS A 16 14.39 -26.82 20.50
CA LYS A 16 14.78 -27.22 19.14
C LYS A 16 13.58 -27.41 18.21
N ILE A 17 12.49 -26.69 18.46
CA ILE A 17 11.30 -26.73 17.62
C ILE A 17 11.58 -25.92 16.35
N LEU A 18 11.56 -26.60 15.20
CA LEU A 18 11.89 -26.00 13.90
C LEU A 18 10.66 -25.71 13.04
N HIS A 19 9.53 -26.37 13.33
CA HIS A 19 8.35 -26.30 12.50
C HIS A 19 7.10 -26.13 13.36
N GLY A 20 6.22 -25.25 12.91
CA GLY A 20 4.93 -24.99 13.53
C GLY A 20 3.90 -24.75 12.45
N THR A 21 3.54 -25.79 11.68
CA THR A 21 2.68 -25.66 10.49
C THR A 21 1.41 -24.85 10.74
N THR A 22 0.77 -25.00 11.90
CA THR A 22 -0.43 -24.22 12.26
C THR A 22 -0.15 -22.73 12.39
N ILE A 23 0.94 -22.33 13.05
CA ILE A 23 1.31 -20.92 13.23
C ILE A 23 1.84 -20.33 11.92
N GLU A 24 2.55 -21.14 11.13
CA GLU A 24 3.01 -20.80 9.79
C GLU A 24 1.85 -20.47 8.85
N ILE A 25 0.81 -21.32 8.83
CA ILE A 25 -0.40 -21.07 8.05
C ILE A 25 -1.10 -19.80 8.56
N ALA A 26 -1.26 -19.65 9.87
CA ALA A 26 -1.94 -18.49 10.45
C ALA A 26 -1.27 -17.16 10.07
N TRP A 27 0.07 -17.06 10.19
CA TRP A 27 0.79 -15.85 9.80
C TRP A 27 0.94 -15.67 8.30
N THR A 28 0.68 -16.68 7.48
CA THR A 28 0.72 -16.57 6.01
C THR A 28 -0.63 -16.09 5.48
N VAL A 29 -1.72 -16.67 5.99
CA VAL A 29 -3.09 -16.34 5.57
C VAL A 29 -3.49 -14.95 6.06
N THR A 30 -3.11 -14.56 7.28
CA THR A 30 -3.52 -13.27 7.85
C THR A 30 -3.05 -12.07 7.00
N PRO A 31 -1.76 -11.94 6.61
CA PRO A 31 -1.30 -10.89 5.71
C PRO A 31 -1.93 -10.97 4.32
N SER A 32 -2.12 -12.17 3.75
CA SER A 32 -2.76 -12.32 2.44
C SER A 32 -4.20 -11.81 2.44
N LEU A 33 -4.97 -12.08 3.49
CA LEU A 33 -6.34 -11.56 3.63
C LEU A 33 -6.37 -10.04 3.75
N ILE A 34 -5.43 -9.45 4.51
CA ILE A 34 -5.31 -7.99 4.62
C ILE A 34 -5.08 -7.36 3.23
N LEU A 35 -4.21 -7.95 2.41
CA LEU A 35 -3.96 -7.47 1.05
C LEU A 35 -5.20 -7.53 0.17
N VAL A 36 -5.95 -8.64 0.21
CA VAL A 36 -7.21 -8.78 -0.57
C VAL A 36 -8.24 -7.74 -0.14
N LEU A 37 -8.39 -7.51 1.16
CA LEU A 37 -9.31 -6.50 1.69
C LEU A 37 -8.95 -5.07 1.24
N ILE A 38 -7.67 -4.76 1.11
CA ILE A 38 -7.21 -3.46 0.58
C ILE A 38 -7.39 -3.38 -0.93
N ALA A 39 -7.16 -4.49 -1.66
CA ALA A 39 -7.22 -4.52 -3.12
C ALA A 39 -8.62 -4.19 -3.66
N ILE A 40 -9.68 -4.70 -3.02
CA ILE A 40 -11.07 -4.50 -3.48
C ILE A 40 -11.47 -3.02 -3.60
N PRO A 41 -11.40 -2.18 -2.53
CA PRO A 41 -11.71 -0.76 -2.65
C PRO A 41 -10.68 0.00 -3.49
N SER A 42 -9.41 -0.44 -3.48
CA SER A 42 -8.34 0.19 -4.28
C SER A 42 -8.62 0.09 -5.78
N PHE A 43 -9.05 -1.08 -6.27
CA PHE A 43 -9.41 -1.25 -7.67
C PHE A 43 -10.63 -0.43 -8.06
N ALA A 44 -11.66 -0.37 -7.20
CA ALA A 44 -12.83 0.49 -7.45
C ALA A 44 -12.42 1.97 -7.59
N LEU A 45 -11.53 2.45 -6.71
CA LEU A 45 -11.01 3.82 -6.78
C LEU A 45 -10.19 4.04 -8.06
N LEU A 46 -9.30 3.10 -8.40
CA LEU A 46 -8.47 3.18 -9.60
C LEU A 46 -9.32 3.37 -10.86
N TYR A 47 -10.37 2.56 -11.02
CA TYR A 47 -11.28 2.69 -12.15
C TYR A 47 -12.05 4.01 -12.13
N SER A 48 -12.49 4.49 -10.95
CA SER A 48 -13.17 5.78 -10.85
C SER A 48 -12.28 6.99 -11.19
N MET A 49 -10.97 6.86 -11.03
CA MET A 49 -10.01 7.92 -11.39
C MET A 49 -9.69 7.93 -12.89
N ASP A 50 -9.76 6.76 -13.55
CA ASP A 50 -9.50 6.63 -14.98
C ASP A 50 -10.70 7.06 -15.83
N GLU A 51 -11.91 7.01 -15.28
CA GLU A 51 -13.10 7.62 -15.89
C GLU A 51 -12.96 9.15 -15.91
N VAL A 52 -12.41 9.67 -17.00
CA VAL A 52 -12.47 11.10 -17.35
C VAL A 52 -13.89 11.41 -17.79
N VAL A 53 -14.76 11.71 -16.81
CA VAL A 53 -16.07 12.31 -17.08
C VAL A 53 -15.84 13.66 -17.74
N ASP A 54 -16.55 13.94 -18.83
CA ASP A 54 -16.47 15.19 -19.62
C ASP A 54 -16.16 16.41 -18.73
N PRO A 55 -14.92 16.94 -18.78
CA PRO A 55 -14.50 17.97 -17.85
C PRO A 55 -15.16 19.30 -18.21
N ALA A 56 -15.66 20.02 -17.20
CA ALA A 56 -16.25 21.35 -17.41
C ALA A 56 -15.21 22.43 -17.79
N VAL A 57 -13.93 22.21 -17.47
CA VAL A 57 -12.81 23.09 -17.80
C VAL A 57 -11.56 22.26 -18.07
N THR A 58 -10.86 22.57 -19.17
CA THR A 58 -9.59 21.95 -19.53
C THR A 58 -8.42 22.94 -19.39
N ILE A 59 -7.39 22.54 -18.63
CA ILE A 59 -6.16 23.32 -18.41
C ILE A 59 -4.96 22.50 -18.87
N LYS A 60 -4.12 23.10 -19.70
CA LYS A 60 -2.84 22.54 -20.13
C LYS A 60 -1.71 23.14 -19.30
N ALA A 61 -1.08 22.32 -18.45
CA ALA A 61 0.08 22.70 -17.66
C ALA A 61 1.38 22.38 -18.42
N ILE A 62 2.25 23.37 -18.59
CA ILE A 62 3.56 23.26 -19.27
C ILE A 62 4.66 23.50 -18.23
N GLY A 63 5.57 22.52 -18.07
CA GLY A 63 6.71 22.62 -17.17
C GLY A 63 7.93 23.22 -17.87
N HIS A 64 8.48 24.30 -17.31
CA HIS A 64 9.77 24.89 -17.70
C HIS A 64 10.79 24.69 -16.59
N GLN A 65 12.07 24.91 -16.87
CA GLN A 65 13.07 24.89 -15.81
C GLN A 65 12.81 26.05 -14.83
N TRP A 66 12.45 25.63 -13.62
CA TRP A 66 12.06 26.33 -12.39
C TRP A 66 10.70 27.04 -12.34
N TYR A 67 9.85 26.90 -13.35
CA TYR A 67 8.47 27.42 -13.28
C TYR A 67 7.48 26.62 -14.14
N TRP A 68 6.20 26.86 -13.89
CA TRP A 68 5.09 26.24 -14.63
C TRP A 68 4.26 27.33 -15.32
N SER A 69 3.80 27.04 -16.53
CA SER A 69 2.88 27.87 -17.31
C SER A 69 1.56 27.12 -17.48
N TYR A 70 0.42 27.82 -17.47
CA TYR A 70 -0.91 27.22 -17.59
C TYR A 70 -1.68 27.88 -18.75
N GLU A 71 -2.20 27.08 -19.66
CA GLU A 71 -3.04 27.52 -20.78
C GLU A 71 -4.48 26.98 -20.60
N TYR A 72 -5.48 27.86 -20.71
CA TYR A 72 -6.89 27.46 -20.72
C TYR A 72 -7.32 27.21 -22.17
N SER A 73 -7.73 25.98 -22.51
CA SER A 73 -8.16 25.66 -23.89
C SER A 73 -9.56 26.19 -24.21
N ASP A 74 -10.42 26.34 -23.19
CA ASP A 74 -11.86 26.60 -23.39
C ASP A 74 -12.21 28.09 -23.49
N TYR A 75 -11.27 28.97 -23.10
CA TYR A 75 -11.49 30.43 -23.04
C TYR A 75 -10.65 31.22 -24.05
N ASN A 76 -9.91 30.54 -24.92
CA ASN A 76 -9.06 31.17 -25.93
C ASN A 76 -9.81 31.26 -27.27
N GLN A 77 -10.54 32.36 -27.48
CA GLN A 77 -10.85 32.87 -28.83
C GLN A 77 -9.59 33.50 -29.44
#